data_AF-A0A918ALE6-F1
#
_entry.id   AF-A0A918ALE6-F1
#
_cell.length_a   1.000
_cell.length_b   1.000
_cell.length_c   1.000
_cell.angle_alpha   90.00
_cell.angle_beta   90.00
_cell.angle_gamma   90.00
#
_symmetry.space_group_name_H-M   'P 1'
#
loop_
_entity.id
_entity.type
_entity.pdbx_description
1 polymer ?
#
loop_
_entity_poly.entity_id
_entity_poly.type
_entity_poly.pdbx_seq_one_letter_code
_entity_poly.pdbx_strand_id
1 'polypeptide(L)'
;MVAAAAAVTVAALLPAERVPGSPTPYCTTLLVFTDTDEAMREAERALRADPRVRELTARTKQENFAAFQESLGAEVVAGARPDKVPASLRVVESFGVDPRALRDDLERYGRATYEDYCRVMANLPR
;
A
#
# COMPACT_ATOMS: atom_id res chain seq x y z
N MET A 1 -7.18 46.72 -39.54
CA MET A 1 -6.78 45.30 -39.41
C MET A 1 -5.63 45.27 -38.43
N VAL A 2 -5.64 44.61 -37.27
CA VAL A 2 -6.15 43.29 -36.88
C VAL A 2 -6.56 43.34 -35.39
N ALA A 3 -7.68 42.70 -35.04
CA ALA A 3 -8.16 42.56 -33.67
C ALA A 3 -7.34 41.47 -32.93
N ALA A 4 -6.82 41.78 -31.74
CA ALA A 4 -6.15 40.81 -30.88
C ALA A 4 -7.20 39.99 -30.12
N ALA A 5 -7.41 38.74 -30.55
CA ALA A 5 -8.19 37.76 -29.80
C ALA A 5 -7.35 37.23 -28.64
N ALA A 6 -7.68 37.63 -27.42
CA ALA A 6 -7.14 37.03 -26.20
C ALA A 6 -7.78 35.65 -26.01
N ALA A 7 -7.07 34.60 -26.40
CA ALA A 7 -7.47 33.22 -26.11
C ALA A 7 -7.26 32.95 -24.62
N VAL A 8 -8.36 32.92 -23.87
CA VAL A 8 -8.38 32.42 -22.48
C VAL A 8 -8.25 30.91 -22.55
N THR A 9 -7.04 30.40 -22.32
CA THR A 9 -6.81 28.97 -22.18
C THR A 9 -7.35 28.54 -20.82
N VAL A 10 -8.59 28.05 -20.79
CA VAL A 10 -9.12 27.27 -19.67
C VAL A 10 -8.38 25.94 -19.68
N ALA A 11 -7.21 25.92 -19.04
CA ALA A 11 -6.47 24.71 -18.77
C ALA A 11 -7.26 23.91 -17.71
N ALA A 12 -8.20 23.12 -18.21
CA ALA A 12 -8.58 21.80 -17.73
C ALA A 12 -8.26 21.52 -16.24
N LEU A 13 -9.25 21.78 -15.40
CA LEU A 13 -9.46 21.14 -14.09
C LEU A 13 -9.74 19.63 -14.30
N LEU A 14 -8.79 18.89 -14.85
CA LEU A 14 -8.85 17.43 -14.84
C LEU A 14 -8.30 16.96 -13.49
N PRO A 15 -8.98 16.02 -12.79
CA PRO A 15 -8.45 15.44 -11.58
C PRO A 15 -7.09 14.81 -11.91
N ALA A 16 -6.06 15.21 -11.18
CA ALA A 16 -4.68 14.81 -11.45
C ALA A 16 -4.59 13.27 -11.47
N GLU A 17 -4.59 12.68 -12.67
CA GLU A 17 -4.15 11.31 -12.84
C GLU A 17 -2.69 11.26 -12.39
N ARG A 18 -2.42 10.41 -11.41
CA ARG A 18 -1.12 10.35 -10.75
C ARG A 18 -0.04 10.00 -11.76
N VAL A 19 1.02 10.80 -11.77
CA VAL A 19 2.22 10.54 -12.58
C VAL A 19 3.01 9.40 -11.91
N PRO A 20 3.22 8.26 -12.60
CA PRO A 20 4.12 7.22 -12.11
C PRO A 20 5.49 7.81 -11.77
N GLY A 21 5.98 7.56 -10.57
CA GLY A 21 7.28 8.05 -10.10
C GLY A 21 7.33 9.45 -9.47
N SER A 22 6.19 10.13 -9.31
CA SER A 22 6.13 11.28 -8.38
C SER A 22 6.44 10.80 -6.94
N PRO A 23 7.06 11.62 -6.08
CA PRO A 23 7.25 11.28 -4.68
C PRO A 23 5.86 11.12 -4.04
N THR A 24 5.39 9.88 -3.96
CA THR A 24 4.24 9.55 -3.14
C THR A 24 4.62 9.91 -1.71
N PRO A 25 3.92 10.85 -1.03
CA PRO A 25 3.95 10.80 0.42
C PRO A 25 3.52 9.38 0.82
N TYR A 26 3.94 8.92 1.99
CA TYR A 26 3.69 7.60 2.61
C TYR A 26 2.21 7.12 2.65
N CYS A 27 1.30 7.79 1.94
CA CYS A 27 -0.07 7.45 1.62
C CYS A 27 -0.26 6.11 0.91
N THR A 28 0.74 5.60 0.20
CA THR A 28 0.66 4.28 -0.42
C THR A 28 1.22 3.24 0.54
N THR A 29 0.45 2.19 0.81
CA THR A 29 0.93 1.03 1.55
C THR A 29 0.59 -0.24 0.77
N LEU A 30 1.62 -1.04 0.50
CA LEU A 30 1.49 -2.37 -0.05
C LEU A 30 1.55 -3.38 1.09
N LEU A 31 0.62 -4.32 1.11
CA LEU A 31 0.58 -5.41 2.07
C LEU A 31 0.64 -6.73 1.32
N VAL A 32 1.51 -7.63 1.76
CA VAL A 32 1.54 -9.02 1.29
C VAL A 32 1.14 -9.91 2.45
N PHE A 33 0.15 -10.76 2.25
CA PHE A 33 -0.33 -11.70 3.24
C PHE A 33 0.07 -13.13 2.86
N THR A 34 0.57 -13.86 3.84
CA THR A 34 1.00 -15.25 3.68
C THR A 34 0.36 -16.13 4.76
N ASP A 35 0.16 -17.40 4.44
CA ASP A 35 -0.54 -18.34 5.33
C ASP A 35 0.32 -18.81 6.52
N THR A 36 1.65 -18.69 6.39
CA THR A 36 2.66 -19.19 7.33
C THR A 36 3.78 -18.17 7.57
N ASP A 37 4.36 -18.17 8.76
CA ASP A 37 5.50 -17.31 9.10
C ASP A 37 6.75 -17.65 8.27
N GLU A 38 6.92 -18.93 7.89
CA GLU A 38 8.04 -19.39 7.06
C GLU A 38 8.00 -18.77 5.66
N ALA A 39 6.85 -18.81 4.99
CA ALA A 39 6.64 -18.17 3.70
C ALA A 39 6.83 -16.66 3.79
N MET A 40 6.35 -16.01 4.86
CA MET A 40 6.60 -14.59 5.11
C MET A 40 8.11 -14.31 5.20
N ARG A 41 8.87 -15.10 5.97
CA ARG A 41 10.33 -14.90 6.13
C ARG A 41 11.08 -15.13 4.82
N GLU A 42 10.62 -16.05 3.99
CA GLU A 42 11.20 -16.27 2.65
C GLU A 42 10.95 -15.07 1.74
N ALA A 43 9.72 -14.59 1.67
CA ALA A 43 9.37 -13.39 0.94
C ALA A 43 10.14 -12.16 1.46
N GLU A 44 10.29 -12.02 2.78
CA GLU A 44 11.05 -10.95 3.41
C GLU A 44 12.51 -10.94 2.93
N ARG A 45 13.18 -12.10 2.92
CA ARG A 45 14.56 -12.22 2.43
C ARG A 45 14.68 -11.81 0.97
N ALA A 46 13.74 -12.24 0.13
CA ALA A 46 13.74 -11.90 -1.29
C ALA A 46 13.52 -10.40 -1.52
N LEU A 47 12.56 -9.80 -0.80
CA LEU A 47 12.20 -8.39 -0.95
C LEU A 47 13.22 -7.43 -0.36
N ARG A 48 13.98 -7.82 0.67
CA ARG A 48 15.11 -7.02 1.18
C ARG A 48 16.18 -6.76 0.12
N ALA A 49 16.32 -7.65 -0.86
CA ALA A 49 17.27 -7.50 -1.96
C ALA A 49 16.66 -6.80 -3.20
N ASP A 50 15.36 -6.50 -3.20
CA ASP A 50 14.70 -5.88 -4.34
C ASP A 50 14.92 -4.35 -4.31
N PRO A 51 15.61 -3.75 -5.28
CA PRO A 51 15.90 -2.31 -5.29
C PRO A 51 14.64 -1.44 -5.40
N ARG A 52 13.50 -2.04 -5.77
CA ARG A 52 12.20 -1.37 -5.85
C ARG A 52 11.53 -1.24 -4.49
N VAL A 53 12.07 -1.87 -3.44
CA VAL A 53 11.58 -1.80 -2.06
C VAL A 53 12.48 -0.89 -1.24
N ARG A 54 11.89 0.15 -0.67
CA ARG A 54 12.57 1.15 0.16
C ARG A 54 12.50 0.82 1.64
N GLU A 55 11.31 0.40 2.09
CA GLU A 55 11.08 -0.02 3.47
C GLU A 55 10.29 -1.33 3.47
N LEU A 56 10.63 -2.19 4.42
CA LEU A 56 10.01 -3.48 4.59
C LEU A 56 9.82 -3.75 6.08
N THR A 57 8.61 -4.11 6.48
CA THR A 57 8.32 -4.54 7.85
C THR A 57 7.54 -5.84 7.81
N ALA A 58 8.08 -6.86 8.46
CA ALA A 58 7.45 -8.15 8.63
C ALA A 58 6.67 -8.22 9.95
N ARG A 59 5.57 -8.97 9.93
CA ARG A 59 4.85 -9.40 11.14
C ARG A 59 4.41 -10.85 10.98
N THR A 60 4.72 -11.66 11.98
CA THR A 60 4.21 -13.02 12.13
C THR A 60 2.71 -13.03 12.38
N LYS A 61 2.08 -14.20 12.26
CA LYS A 61 0.66 -14.40 12.60
C LYS A 61 0.37 -13.96 14.04
N GLN A 62 1.27 -14.29 14.97
CA GLN A 62 1.13 -13.93 16.38
C GLN A 62 1.23 -12.42 16.61
N GLU A 63 2.21 -11.74 15.98
CA GLU A 63 2.36 -10.29 16.09
C GLU A 63 1.18 -9.54 15.46
N ASN A 64 0.67 -10.01 14.31
CA ASN A 64 -0.53 -9.43 13.72
C ASN A 64 -1.77 -9.65 14.58
N PHE A 65 -1.91 -10.83 15.22
CA PHE A 65 -3.02 -11.08 16.14
C PHE A 65 -2.95 -10.16 17.37
N ALA A 66 -1.76 -9.96 17.94
CA ALA A 66 -1.55 -9.03 19.04
C ALA A 66 -1.91 -7.59 18.64
N ALA A 67 -1.43 -7.11 17.49
CA ALA A 67 -1.78 -5.78 16.98
C ALA A 67 -3.29 -5.63 16.71
N PHE A 68 -3.93 -6.69 16.24
CA PHE A 68 -5.39 -6.72 16.02
C PHE A 68 -6.15 -6.60 17.35
N GLN A 69 -5.72 -7.32 18.39
CA GLN A 69 -6.28 -7.22 19.75
C GLN A 69 -6.14 -5.81 20.33
N GLU A 70 -4.99 -5.17 20.14
CA GLU A 70 -4.76 -3.79 20.59
C GLU A 70 -5.70 -2.80 19.89
N SER A 71 -5.95 -2.98 18.59
CA SER A 71 -6.75 -2.06 17.79
C SER A 71 -8.26 -2.11 18.04
N LEU A 72 -8.80 -3.28 18.38
CA LEU A 72 -10.25 -3.51 18.55
C LEU A 72 -10.68 -3.73 20.00
N GLY A 73 -9.72 -3.91 20.91
CA GLY A 73 -9.97 -4.28 22.31
C GLY A 73 -10.22 -5.77 22.49
N ALA A 74 -9.71 -6.34 23.59
CA ALA A 74 -9.71 -7.77 23.84
C ALA A 74 -11.11 -8.43 23.84
N GLU A 75 -12.14 -7.68 24.24
CA GLU A 75 -13.52 -8.17 24.34
C GLU A 75 -14.16 -8.43 22.96
N VAL A 76 -13.84 -7.59 21.97
CA VAL A 76 -14.30 -7.76 20.58
C VAL A 76 -13.60 -8.94 19.90
N VAL A 77 -12.35 -9.22 20.31
CA VAL A 77 -11.48 -10.23 19.69
C VAL A 77 -11.57 -11.59 20.41
N ALA A 78 -12.37 -11.70 21.48
CA ALA A 78 -12.56 -12.95 22.23
C ALA A 78 -13.11 -14.11 21.37
N GLY A 79 -13.80 -13.81 20.26
CA GLY A 79 -14.25 -14.80 19.27
C GLY A 79 -13.30 -14.98 18.07
N ALA A 80 -12.24 -14.18 17.96
CA ALA A 80 -11.30 -14.27 16.86
C ALA A 80 -10.32 -15.44 17.08
N ARG A 81 -9.98 -16.10 15.99
CA ARG A 81 -9.08 -17.24 16.01
C ARG A 81 -7.68 -16.83 15.56
N PRO A 82 -6.64 -16.96 16.39
CA PRO A 82 -5.27 -16.55 16.04
C PRO A 82 -4.74 -17.22 14.77
N ASP A 83 -5.12 -18.48 14.51
CA ASP A 83 -4.69 -19.24 13.33
C ASP A 83 -5.24 -18.67 12.00
N LYS A 84 -6.27 -17.82 12.08
CA LYS A 84 -6.90 -17.16 10.92
C LYS A 84 -6.30 -15.81 10.59
N VAL A 85 -5.43 -15.26 11.44
CA VAL A 85 -4.70 -14.02 11.14
C VAL A 85 -3.46 -14.38 10.32
N PRO A 86 -3.31 -13.89 9.08
CA PRO A 86 -2.15 -14.19 8.25
C PRO A 86 -0.90 -13.48 8.75
N ALA A 87 0.27 -14.02 8.40
CA ALA A 87 1.52 -13.28 8.51
C ALA A 87 1.55 -12.23 7.39
N SER A 88 2.20 -11.10 7.62
CA SER A 88 2.20 -10.00 6.67
C SER A 88 3.55 -9.34 6.47
N LEU A 89 3.70 -8.72 5.30
CA LEU A 89 4.78 -7.82 4.96
C LEU A 89 4.16 -6.49 4.57
N ARG A 90 4.56 -5.42 5.24
CA ARG A 90 4.33 -4.05 4.79
C ARG A 90 5.49 -3.64 3.91
N VAL A 91 5.19 -3.33 2.66
CA VAL A 91 6.16 -2.93 1.64
C VAL A 91 5.92 -1.46 1.30
N VAL A 92 7.00 -0.69 1.27
CA VAL A 92 7.01 0.68 0.75
C VAL A 92 7.92 0.71 -0.46
N GLU A 93 7.39 1.19 -1.57
CA GLU A 93 8.11 1.28 -2.83
C GLU A 93 9.23 2.35 -2.78
N SER A 94 10.27 2.12 -3.58
CA SER A 94 11.29 3.11 -3.92
C SER A 94 10.73 4.19 -4.82
N PHE A 95 11.40 5.35 -4.84
CA PHE A 95 11.04 6.45 -5.73
C PHE A 95 11.06 6.00 -7.20
N GLY A 96 10.09 6.46 -7.99
CA GLY A 96 9.99 6.08 -9.41
C GLY A 96 9.23 4.77 -9.68
N VAL A 97 8.97 3.95 -8.65
CA VAL A 97 8.30 2.66 -8.81
C VAL A 97 6.80 2.85 -8.89
N ASP A 98 6.15 2.21 -9.86
CA ASP A 98 4.69 2.11 -9.90
C ASP A 98 4.21 1.10 -8.84
N PRO A 99 3.48 1.54 -7.80
CA PRO A 99 3.03 0.65 -6.74
C PRO A 99 2.00 -0.38 -7.21
N ARG A 100 1.24 -0.13 -8.29
CA ARG A 100 0.29 -1.12 -8.83
C ARG A 100 1.02 -2.26 -9.53
N ALA A 101 2.00 -1.92 -10.38
CA ALA A 101 2.86 -2.90 -11.00
C ALA A 101 3.65 -3.69 -9.96
N LEU A 102 4.20 -3.02 -8.94
CA LEU A 102 4.87 -3.69 -7.83
C LEU A 102 3.91 -4.63 -7.07
N ARG A 103 2.66 -4.21 -6.79
CA ARG A 103 1.65 -5.08 -6.18
C ARG A 103 1.43 -6.34 -6.99
N ASP A 104 1.25 -6.23 -8.31
CA ASP A 104 1.01 -7.38 -9.19
C ASP A 104 2.18 -8.38 -9.13
N ASP A 105 3.41 -7.88 -9.09
CA ASP A 105 4.60 -8.71 -8.91
C ASP A 105 4.66 -9.39 -7.53
N LEU A 106 4.18 -8.70 -6.49
CA LEU A 106 4.18 -9.21 -5.11
C LEU A 106 3.20 -10.38 -4.91
N GLU A 107 2.21 -10.57 -5.78
CA GLU A 107 1.25 -11.71 -5.71
C GLU A 107 1.95 -13.08 -5.73
N ARG A 108 3.18 -13.16 -6.27
CA ARG A 108 3.98 -14.39 -6.27
C ARG A 108 4.41 -14.84 -4.86
N TYR A 109 4.41 -13.94 -3.89
CA TYR A 109 4.82 -14.21 -2.51
C TYR A 109 3.64 -14.51 -1.59
N GLY A 110 2.42 -14.26 -2.05
CA GLY A 110 1.20 -14.33 -1.26
C GLY A 110 0.20 -13.29 -1.76
N ARG A 111 -1.00 -13.26 -1.16
CA ARG A 111 -2.04 -12.32 -1.58
C ARG A 111 -1.56 -10.88 -1.32
N ALA A 112 -1.48 -10.08 -2.38
CA ALA A 112 -1.04 -8.69 -2.28
C ALA A 112 -2.24 -7.72 -2.32
N THR A 113 -2.21 -6.71 -1.47
CA THR A 113 -3.18 -5.61 -1.48
C THR A 113 -2.46 -4.27 -1.56
N TYR A 114 -3.16 -3.30 -2.13
CA TYR A 114 -2.68 -1.93 -2.30
C TYR A 114 -3.72 -0.99 -1.70
N GLU A 115 -3.28 -0.17 -0.77
CA GLU A 115 -4.08 0.89 -0.17
C GLU A 115 -3.45 2.24 -0.49
N ASP A 116 -4.31 3.18 -0.89
CA ASP A 116 -3.92 4.55 -1.16
C ASP A 116 -4.77 5.52 -0.37
N TYR A 117 -4.25 5.89 0.79
CA TYR A 117 -4.92 6.76 1.74
C TYR A 117 -5.08 8.18 1.19
N CYS A 118 -4.18 8.64 0.32
CA CYS A 118 -4.32 9.95 -0.33
C CYS A 118 -5.55 9.99 -1.26
N ARG A 119 -5.91 8.87 -1.90
CA ARG A 119 -7.14 8.80 -2.71
C ARG A 119 -8.39 8.75 -1.83
N VAL A 120 -8.35 7.99 -0.73
CA VAL A 120 -9.48 7.85 0.18
C VAL A 120 -9.83 9.20 0.83
N MET A 121 -8.83 9.91 1.36
CA MET A 121 -9.03 11.21 2.02
C MET A 121 -9.53 12.30 1.06
N ALA A 122 -9.14 12.24 -0.22
CA ALA A 122 -9.63 13.20 -1.22
C ALA A 122 -11.13 13.08 -1.53
N ASN A 123 -11.77 11.94 -1.19
CA ASN A 123 -13.17 11.66 -1.48
C ASN A 123 -14.09 11.69 -0.24
N LEU A 124 -13.57 12.03 0.94
CA LEU A 124 -14.41 12.19 2.12
C LEU A 124 -15.20 13.52 2.03
N PRO A 125 -16.52 13.52 2.29
CA PRO A 125 -17.28 14.75 2.40
C PRO A 125 -16.71 15.58 3.56
N ARG A 126 -16.48 16.87 3.31
CA ARG A 126 -16.02 17.84 4.31
C ARG A 126 -17.15 18.26 5.23
#